data_AF-A0A3A4NWL8-F1
#
_entry.id   AF-A0A3A4NWL8-F1
#
_cell.length_a   1.000
_cell.length_b   1.000
_cell.length_c   1.000
_cell.angle_alpha   90.00
_cell.angle_beta   90.00
_cell.angle_gamma   90.00
#
_symmetry.space_group_name_H-M   'P 1'
#
loop_
_entity.id
_entity.type
_entity.pdbx_description
1 polymer ?
#
loop_
_entity_poly.entity_id
_entity_poly.type
_entity_poly.pdbx_seq_one_letter_code
_entity_poly.pdbx_strand_id
1 'polypeptide(L)'
;MKRFTRGFTLIELLIVVAIIGILAAIAVPNFMNAQVRAKIARVESDQRSYGMAMEMYRLDNNDYPWIDLIRWGTNPLECRWTALTTPVAYISGFPQDPFGDYDTPNGLSWVTQTSGSWMYRTYDLWVAKPGLGHWGWMTTAINAVPLPPDTRYYFASQGPDKRPEADFSSAGLSFNASNGLNSRGDIYFAGPGFLTSANQKR
;
A
#
# COMPACT_ATOMS: atom_id res chain seq x y z
N MET A 1 -28.37 -57.83 -21.07
CA MET A 1 -28.73 -56.69 -20.19
C MET A 1 -28.55 -55.39 -20.98
N LYS A 2 -29.65 -54.72 -21.38
CA LYS A 2 -29.57 -53.41 -22.05
C LYS A 2 -29.31 -52.33 -20.99
N ARG A 3 -28.15 -51.66 -21.07
CA ARG A 3 -27.87 -50.47 -20.25
C ARG A 3 -28.69 -49.31 -20.81
N PHE A 4 -29.61 -48.77 -20.02
CA PHE A 4 -30.25 -47.48 -20.32
C PHE A 4 -29.24 -46.37 -20.07
N THR A 5 -28.65 -45.83 -21.12
CA THR A 5 -27.94 -44.54 -21.07
C THR A 5 -28.98 -43.45 -20.87
N ARG A 6 -29.09 -42.91 -19.66
CA ARG A 6 -29.86 -41.69 -19.38
C ARG A 6 -29.14 -40.51 -20.02
N GLY A 7 -29.78 -39.86 -21.00
CA GLY A 7 -29.30 -38.60 -21.57
C GLY A 7 -29.66 -37.43 -20.66
N PHE A 8 -28.80 -36.41 -20.62
CA PHE A 8 -29.05 -35.16 -19.91
C PHE A 8 -30.13 -34.36 -20.64
N THR A 9 -31.11 -33.81 -19.92
CA THR A 9 -32.12 -32.93 -20.53
C THR A 9 -31.61 -31.49 -20.59
N LEU A 10 -32.06 -30.75 -21.62
CA LEU A 10 -31.77 -29.31 -21.73
C LEU A 10 -32.30 -28.54 -20.51
N ILE A 11 -33.45 -28.94 -19.97
CA ILE A 11 -34.04 -28.28 -18.81
C ILE A 11 -33.23 -28.50 -17.53
N GLU A 12 -32.68 -29.70 -17.32
CA GLU A 12 -31.76 -29.97 -16.19
C GLU A 12 -30.52 -29.08 -16.28
N LEU A 13 -29.94 -28.95 -17.47
CA LEU A 13 -28.77 -28.09 -17.67
C LEU A 13 -29.12 -26.60 -17.44
N LEU A 14 -30.28 -26.14 -17.92
CA LEU A 14 -30.72 -24.76 -17.76
C LEU A 14 -30.94 -24.39 -16.29
N ILE A 15 -31.57 -25.26 -15.50
CA ILE A 15 -31.79 -25.03 -14.07
C ILE A 15 -30.45 -24.96 -13.34
N VAL A 16 -29.50 -25.83 -13.66
CA VAL A 16 -28.17 -25.83 -13.03
C VAL A 16 -27.43 -24.53 -13.29
N VAL A 17 -27.38 -24.07 -14.54
CA VAL A 17 -26.70 -22.81 -14.88
C VAL A 17 -27.43 -21.60 -14.26
N ALA A 18 -28.76 -21.63 -14.17
CA ALA A 18 -29.53 -20.58 -13.49
C ALA A 18 -29.18 -20.49 -12.00
N ILE A 19 -29.10 -21.63 -11.29
CA ILE A 19 -28.73 -21.67 -9.87
C ILE A 19 -27.29 -21.18 -9.68
N ILE A 20 -26.33 -21.65 -10.50
CA ILE A 20 -24.94 -21.20 -10.46
C ILE A 20 -24.86 -19.69 -10.71
N GLY A 21 -25.63 -19.15 -11.65
CA GLY A 21 -25.71 -17.72 -11.94
C GLY A 21 -26.16 -16.89 -10.75
N ILE A 22 -27.21 -17.33 -10.04
CA ILE A 22 -27.71 -16.66 -8.83
C ILE A 22 -26.65 -16.70 -7.72
N LEU A 23 -26.04 -17.86 -7.48
CA LEU A 23 -25.00 -18.01 -6.46
C LEU A 23 -23.78 -17.13 -6.77
N ALA A 24 -23.33 -17.11 -8.03
CA ALA A 24 -22.20 -16.30 -8.47
C ALA A 24 -22.48 -14.79 -8.32
N ALA A 25 -23.70 -14.33 -8.65
CA ALA A 25 -24.09 -12.93 -8.52
C ALA A 25 -23.97 -12.39 -7.09
N ILE A 26 -24.22 -13.24 -6.08
CA ILE A 26 -24.08 -12.86 -4.66
C ILE A 26 -22.64 -13.08 -4.18
N ALA A 27 -22.01 -14.18 -4.57
CA ALA A 27 -20.69 -14.57 -4.07
C ALA A 27 -19.56 -13.67 -4.58
N VAL A 28 -19.57 -13.30 -5.87
CA VAL A 28 -18.50 -12.52 -6.50
C VAL A 28 -18.25 -11.16 -5.82
N PRO A 29 -19.25 -10.26 -5.64
CA PRO A 29 -18.99 -8.97 -4.99
C PRO A 29 -18.52 -9.12 -3.54
N ASN A 30 -19.04 -10.11 -2.82
CA ASN A 30 -18.61 -10.41 -1.45
C ASN A 30 -17.15 -10.89 -1.39
N PHE A 31 -16.76 -11.76 -2.32
CA PHE A 31 -15.39 -12.23 -2.45
C PHE A 31 -14.41 -11.09 -2.78
N MET A 32 -14.77 -10.22 -3.74
CA MET A 32 -13.95 -9.05 -4.09
C MET A 32 -13.75 -8.12 -2.89
N ASN A 33 -14.81 -7.86 -2.12
CA ASN A 33 -14.72 -7.06 -0.89
C ASN A 33 -13.84 -7.72 0.18
N ALA A 34 -13.93 -9.04 0.34
CA ALA A 34 -13.06 -9.78 1.26
C ALA A 34 -11.59 -9.71 0.85
N GLN A 35 -11.31 -9.79 -0.45
CA GLN A 35 -9.97 -9.65 -1.00
C GLN A 35 -9.38 -8.26 -0.72
N VAL A 36 -10.15 -7.18 -0.91
CA VAL A 36 -9.70 -5.82 -0.61
C VAL A 36 -9.39 -5.65 0.89
N ARG A 37 -10.25 -6.17 1.78
CA ARG A 37 -9.97 -6.17 3.23
C ARG A 37 -8.67 -6.91 3.58
N ALA A 38 -8.44 -8.06 2.97
CA ALA A 38 -7.20 -8.82 3.19
C ALA A 38 -5.96 -8.04 2.73
N LYS A 39 -6.06 -7.32 1.60
CA LYS A 39 -4.99 -6.44 1.12
C LYS A 39 -4.72 -5.28 2.08
N ILE A 40 -5.76 -4.60 2.59
CA ILE A 40 -5.61 -3.52 3.59
C ILE A 40 -4.91 -4.05 4.86
N ALA A 41 -5.37 -5.19 5.39
CA ALA A 41 -4.77 -5.79 6.58
C ALA A 41 -3.30 -6.18 6.36
N ARG A 42 -2.96 -6.63 5.15
CA ARG A 42 -1.58 -6.89 4.74
C ARG A 42 -0.75 -5.61 4.71
N VAL A 43 -1.25 -4.53 4.11
CA VAL A 43 -0.57 -3.22 4.09
C VAL A 43 -0.23 -2.75 5.51
N GLU A 44 -1.20 -2.78 6.41
CA GLU A 44 -0.98 -2.36 7.80
C GLU A 44 0.05 -3.25 8.52
N SER A 45 0.06 -4.55 8.24
CA SER A 45 1.04 -5.49 8.79
C SER A 45 2.45 -5.24 8.26
N ASP A 46 2.57 -5.03 6.95
CA ASP A 46 3.84 -4.79 6.27
C ASP A 46 4.43 -3.44 6.73
N GLN A 47 3.61 -2.38 6.80
CA GLN A 47 4.01 -1.06 7.32
C GLN A 47 4.46 -1.11 8.78
N ARG A 48 3.79 -1.90 9.64
CA ARG A 48 4.25 -2.12 11.02
C ARG A 48 5.64 -2.77 11.07
N SER A 49 5.89 -3.74 10.19
CA SER A 49 7.18 -4.43 10.10
C SER A 49 8.29 -3.47 9.65
N TYR A 50 8.00 -2.59 8.68
CA TYR A 50 8.91 -1.50 8.30
C TYR A 50 9.17 -0.53 9.45
N GLY A 51 8.12 -0.15 10.20
CA GLY A 51 8.27 0.73 11.37
C GLY A 51 9.21 0.13 12.42
N MET A 52 9.05 -1.15 12.74
CA MET A 52 9.98 -1.86 13.64
C MET A 52 11.41 -1.86 13.10
N ALA A 53 11.60 -2.10 11.81
CA ALA A 53 12.93 -2.08 11.19
C ALA A 53 13.57 -0.68 11.25
N MET A 54 12.78 0.38 11.05
CA MET A 54 13.24 1.76 11.19
C MET A 54 13.67 2.06 12.63
N GLU A 55 12.93 1.62 13.63
CA GLU A 55 13.32 1.80 15.04
C GLU A 55 14.59 1.02 15.39
N MET A 56 14.72 -0.24 14.94
CA MET A 56 15.94 -1.02 15.16
C MET A 56 17.16 -0.37 14.49
N TYR A 57 17.01 0.09 13.24
CA TYR A 57 18.06 0.83 12.54
C TYR A 57 18.49 2.07 13.33
N ARG A 58 17.52 2.84 13.84
CA ARG A 58 17.79 4.04 14.63
C ARG A 58 18.55 3.73 15.92
N LEU A 59 18.23 2.62 16.60
CA LEU A 59 18.95 2.21 17.81
C LEU A 59 20.43 1.95 17.52
N ASP A 60 20.75 1.33 16.39
CA ASP A 60 22.12 0.99 16.02
C ASP A 60 22.90 2.18 15.41
N ASN A 61 22.21 3.09 14.72
CA ASN A 61 22.83 4.16 13.92
C ASN A 61 22.60 5.58 14.47
N ASN A 62 21.90 5.71 15.61
CA ASN A 62 21.46 6.97 16.23
C ASN A 62 20.52 7.86 15.40
N ASP A 63 20.20 7.50 14.16
CA ASP A 63 19.24 8.19 13.30
C ASP A 63 18.60 7.22 12.30
N TYR A 64 17.53 7.64 11.63
CA TYR A 64 16.86 6.87 10.58
C TYR A 64 17.66 6.88 9.26
N PRO A 65 17.49 5.86 8.38
CA PRO A 65 18.22 5.81 7.12
C PRO A 65 17.76 6.92 6.17
N TRP A 66 18.61 7.93 5.96
CA TRP A 66 18.35 9.03 5.05
C TRP A 66 18.84 8.74 3.63
N ILE A 67 17.99 9.00 2.64
CA ILE A 67 18.06 8.38 1.31
C ILE A 67 18.26 9.40 0.18
N ASP A 68 18.52 10.67 0.48
CA ASP A 68 18.68 11.78 -0.50
C ASP A 68 19.92 11.67 -1.40
N LEU A 69 20.70 10.59 -1.27
CA LEU A 69 21.74 10.22 -2.23
C LEU A 69 21.18 9.53 -3.48
N ILE A 70 19.89 9.18 -3.50
CA ILE A 70 19.25 8.56 -4.65
C ILE A 70 18.90 9.63 -5.68
N ARG A 71 19.60 9.59 -6.83
CA ARG A 71 19.33 10.47 -7.98
C ARG A 71 17.86 10.38 -8.40
N TRP A 72 17.20 11.54 -8.46
CA TRP A 72 15.81 11.70 -8.88
C TRP A 72 15.49 10.95 -10.18
N GLY A 73 14.33 10.29 -10.22
CA GLY A 73 13.77 9.68 -11.43
C GLY A 73 14.59 8.57 -12.09
N THR A 74 15.63 8.05 -11.44
CA THR A 74 16.53 7.05 -12.05
C THR A 74 16.71 5.77 -11.23
N ASN A 75 16.23 5.74 -9.98
CA ASN A 75 16.43 4.60 -9.09
C ASN A 75 15.10 4.08 -8.53
N PRO A 76 14.87 2.75 -8.59
CA PRO A 76 13.65 2.12 -8.08
C PRO A 76 13.38 2.51 -6.62
N LEU A 77 12.11 2.67 -6.24
CA LEU A 77 11.71 2.93 -4.84
C LEU A 77 12.25 1.86 -3.88
N GLU A 78 12.45 0.65 -4.37
CA GLU A 78 13.10 -0.47 -3.69
C GLU A 78 14.48 -0.09 -3.12
N CYS A 79 15.24 0.75 -3.84
CA CYS A 79 16.56 1.19 -3.39
C CYS A 79 16.48 2.03 -2.11
N ARG A 80 15.35 2.69 -1.83
CA ARG A 80 15.13 3.44 -0.59
C ARG A 80 15.22 2.56 0.65
N TRP A 81 14.98 1.25 0.50
CA TRP A 81 14.96 0.31 1.61
C TRP A 81 16.28 -0.44 1.82
N THR A 82 17.28 -0.22 0.97
CA THR A 82 18.58 -0.92 0.98
C THR A 82 19.25 -0.88 2.36
N ALA A 83 19.19 0.27 3.05
CA ALA A 83 19.79 0.45 4.37
C ALA A 83 19.15 -0.42 5.47
N LEU A 84 17.90 -0.89 5.27
CA LEU A 84 17.22 -1.79 6.21
C LEU A 84 17.56 -3.26 6.00
N THR A 85 18.22 -3.62 4.91
CA THR A 85 18.57 -5.02 4.57
C THR A 85 20.07 -5.26 4.52
N THR A 86 20.85 -4.23 4.19
CA THR A 86 22.29 -4.32 4.00
C THR A 86 23.01 -3.08 4.55
N PRO A 87 24.17 -3.23 5.20
CA PRO A 87 24.90 -4.48 5.46
C PRO A 87 24.31 -5.33 6.61
N VAL A 88 23.49 -4.74 7.48
CA VAL A 88 22.77 -5.43 8.56
C VAL A 88 21.30 -5.52 8.18
N ALA A 89 20.70 -6.70 8.35
CA ALA A 89 19.31 -6.94 8.02
C ALA A 89 18.40 -6.66 9.23
N TYR A 90 17.74 -5.49 9.23
CA TYR A 90 16.69 -5.12 10.17
C TYR A 90 15.31 -5.65 9.73
N ILE A 91 15.18 -6.00 8.45
CA ILE A 91 14.03 -6.69 7.87
C ILE A 91 14.53 -7.77 6.91
N SER A 92 13.80 -8.89 6.80
CA SER A 92 14.20 -10.04 5.97
C SER A 92 14.06 -9.81 4.46
N GLY A 93 13.37 -8.75 4.04
CA GLY A 93 13.18 -8.37 2.65
C GLY A 93 12.20 -7.20 2.52
N PHE A 94 11.85 -6.84 1.27
CA PHE A 94 10.92 -5.74 0.99
C PHE A 94 9.53 -6.28 0.64
N PRO A 95 8.58 -6.29 1.58
CA PRO A 95 7.18 -6.48 1.26
C PRO A 95 6.73 -5.55 0.13
N GLN A 96 6.08 -6.15 -0.88
CA GLN A 96 5.51 -5.44 -2.02
C GLN A 96 4.10 -4.97 -1.66
N ASP A 97 3.73 -3.77 -2.11
CA ASP A 97 2.41 -3.23 -1.82
C ASP A 97 1.35 -4.05 -2.60
N PRO A 98 0.38 -4.70 -1.94
CA PRO A 98 -0.69 -5.43 -2.63
C PRO A 98 -1.61 -4.55 -3.49
N PHE A 99 -1.59 -3.23 -3.29
CA PHE A 99 -2.23 -2.24 -4.15
C PHE A 99 -1.30 -1.65 -5.20
N GLY A 100 0.00 -1.92 -5.10
CA GLY A 100 0.99 -1.45 -6.05
C GLY A 100 0.78 -1.98 -7.47
N ASP A 101 1.41 -1.30 -8.41
CA ASP A 101 1.45 -1.70 -9.81
C ASP A 101 2.68 -2.55 -10.08
N TYR A 102 2.46 -3.78 -10.54
CA TYR A 102 3.51 -4.74 -10.84
C TYR A 102 3.89 -4.75 -12.31
N ASP A 103 3.09 -4.09 -13.17
CA ASP A 103 3.25 -4.10 -14.61
C ASP A 103 4.17 -2.97 -15.09
N THR A 104 4.54 -2.03 -14.21
CA THR A 104 5.50 -0.96 -14.51
C THR A 104 6.93 -1.38 -14.13
N PRO A 105 7.87 -1.45 -15.10
CA PRO A 105 9.24 -1.94 -14.85
C PRO A 105 10.09 -1.08 -13.90
N ASN A 106 9.61 0.12 -13.60
CA ASN A 106 10.33 1.21 -12.99
C ASN A 106 9.37 1.84 -11.98
N GLY A 107 9.32 1.33 -10.76
CA GLY A 107 8.69 2.00 -9.61
C GLY A 107 9.46 3.28 -9.26
N LEU A 108 9.60 4.20 -10.22
CA LEU A 108 10.31 5.47 -10.16
C LEU A 108 9.21 6.51 -10.03
N SER A 109 9.02 7.12 -8.85
CA SER A 109 7.96 8.12 -8.75
C SER A 109 8.27 9.38 -9.59
N TRP A 110 7.41 9.61 -10.60
CA TRP A 110 6.99 10.89 -11.16
C TRP A 110 5.62 10.65 -11.84
N VAL A 111 4.48 11.01 -11.25
CA VAL A 111 3.18 10.67 -11.86
C VAL A 111 2.41 11.92 -12.30
N THR A 112 1.98 11.94 -13.57
CA THR A 112 1.08 12.94 -14.17
C THR A 112 -0.30 12.31 -14.41
N GLN A 113 -1.36 13.07 -14.12
CA GLN A 113 -2.72 12.61 -13.79
C GLN A 113 -3.60 12.00 -14.89
N THR A 114 -3.18 11.82 -16.16
CA THR A 114 -4.22 11.66 -17.22
C THR A 114 -3.98 10.69 -18.39
N SER A 115 -2.80 10.13 -18.67
CA SER A 115 -2.66 9.09 -19.72
C SER A 115 -1.21 8.59 -19.90
N GLY A 116 -0.73 7.78 -18.96
CA GLY A 116 0.58 7.13 -19.03
C GLY A 116 1.30 7.28 -17.70
N SER A 117 0.93 6.44 -16.73
CA SER A 117 1.22 6.65 -15.30
C SER A 117 2.31 5.70 -14.80
N TRP A 118 3.23 6.24 -14.00
CA TRP A 118 4.09 5.47 -13.10
C TRP A 118 3.30 5.20 -11.81
N MET A 119 3.47 4.06 -11.17
CA MET A 119 2.73 3.66 -9.96
C MET A 119 3.68 2.91 -9.04
N TYR A 120 3.47 2.97 -7.71
CA TYR A 120 4.38 2.36 -6.75
C TYR A 120 4.31 0.84 -6.80
N ARG A 121 5.45 0.16 -6.80
CA ARG A 121 5.52 -1.32 -6.65
C ARG A 121 5.67 -1.73 -5.17
N THR A 122 6.48 -0.96 -4.44
CA THR A 122 6.65 -1.03 -2.98
C THR A 122 6.00 0.18 -2.31
N TYR A 123 5.92 0.19 -0.98
CA TYR A 123 5.49 1.38 -0.24
C TYR A 123 6.39 2.58 -0.57
N ASP A 124 5.75 3.74 -0.70
CA ASP A 124 6.47 5.00 -0.87
C ASP A 124 7.01 5.45 0.50
N LEU A 125 8.32 5.71 0.57
CA LEU A 125 9.06 5.96 1.79
C LEU A 125 9.59 7.39 1.82
N TRP A 126 9.29 8.08 2.93
CA TRP A 126 9.86 9.37 3.25
C TRP A 126 10.46 9.32 4.65
N VAL A 127 11.69 9.80 4.78
CA VAL A 127 12.44 9.89 6.04
C VAL A 127 12.92 11.32 6.16
N ALA A 128 13.01 11.90 7.35
CA ALA A 128 13.51 13.26 7.57
C ALA A 128 15.03 13.31 7.60
N LYS A 129 15.62 14.41 7.09
CA LYS A 129 17.08 14.61 7.06
C LYS A 129 17.67 14.66 8.48
N PRO A 130 18.81 14.00 8.74
CA PRO A 130 19.50 14.09 10.02
C PRO A 130 19.77 15.52 10.46
N GLY A 131 19.50 15.82 11.73
CA GLY A 131 19.75 17.13 12.35
C GLY A 131 18.83 18.27 11.89
N LEU A 132 17.81 17.99 11.08
CA LEU A 132 16.82 18.97 10.63
C LEU A 132 15.41 18.56 11.07
N GLY A 133 14.56 19.54 11.36
CA GLY A 133 13.16 19.33 11.76
C GLY A 133 12.39 18.58 10.68
N HIS A 134 12.26 19.17 9.50
CA HIS A 134 11.76 18.55 8.25
C HIS A 134 12.28 19.36 7.07
N TRP A 135 12.98 18.76 6.10
CA TRP A 135 13.32 19.44 4.84
C TRP A 135 13.11 18.48 3.66
N GLY A 136 12.29 18.93 2.69
CA GLY A 136 11.83 18.15 1.54
C GLY A 136 10.30 18.06 1.48
N TRP A 137 9.77 17.20 0.61
CA TRP A 137 8.32 17.05 0.37
C TRP A 137 7.55 16.51 1.59
N MET A 138 8.23 16.06 2.65
CA MET A 138 7.61 15.80 3.96
C MET A 138 6.83 16.99 4.50
N THR A 139 7.26 18.24 4.27
CA THR A 139 6.51 19.41 4.72
C THR A 139 5.16 19.52 3.99
N THR A 140 5.10 19.13 2.71
CA THR A 140 3.84 19.08 1.94
C THR A 140 2.98 17.91 2.41
N ALA A 141 3.57 16.73 2.67
CA ALA A 141 2.86 15.55 3.15
C ALA A 141 2.30 15.71 4.58
N ILE A 142 3.05 16.34 5.50
CA ILE A 142 2.60 16.65 6.87
C ILE A 142 1.46 17.70 6.87
N ASN A 143 1.45 18.61 5.90
CA ASN A 143 0.36 19.58 5.77
C ASN A 143 -0.88 18.96 5.09
N ALA A 144 -0.68 17.91 4.28
CA ALA A 144 -1.73 17.23 3.54
C ALA A 144 -2.39 16.09 4.35
N VAL A 145 -1.60 15.40 5.17
CA VAL A 145 -2.01 14.38 6.15
C VAL A 145 -1.62 14.91 7.53
N PRO A 146 -2.53 15.05 8.51
CA PRO A 146 -2.20 15.59 9.83
C PRO A 146 -1.35 14.58 10.61
N LEU A 147 -0.06 14.51 10.26
CA LEU A 147 0.97 13.74 10.92
C LEU A 147 1.52 14.57 12.09
N PRO A 148 1.87 13.97 13.23
CA PRO A 148 2.41 14.73 14.34
C PRO A 148 3.71 15.47 14.00
N PRO A 149 3.97 16.61 14.65
CA PRO A 149 5.17 17.41 14.41
C PRO A 149 6.49 16.68 14.69
N ASP A 150 6.48 15.60 15.47
CA ASP A 150 7.66 14.79 15.77
C ASP A 150 7.89 13.65 14.77
N THR A 151 7.02 13.50 13.76
CA THR A 151 7.15 12.48 12.71
C THR A 151 8.51 12.60 12.01
N ARG A 152 9.26 11.49 11.99
CA ARG A 152 10.58 11.38 11.35
C ARG A 152 10.56 10.53 10.09
N TYR A 153 9.57 9.66 9.92
CA TYR A 153 9.36 8.92 8.68
C TYR A 153 7.88 8.63 8.48
N TYR A 154 7.47 8.43 7.23
CA TYR A 154 6.19 7.84 6.90
C TYR A 154 6.28 6.92 5.69
N PHE A 155 5.33 5.98 5.63
CA PHE A 155 5.09 5.08 4.53
C PHE A 155 3.71 5.35 3.94
N ALA A 156 3.58 5.29 2.62
CA ALA A 156 2.29 5.40 1.95
C ALA A 156 2.06 4.20 1.02
N SER A 157 0.83 3.72 1.02
CA SER A 157 0.28 2.81 0.00
C SER A 157 -0.85 3.54 -0.70
N GLN A 158 -0.93 3.40 -2.04
CA GLN A 158 -1.96 4.05 -2.86
C GLN A 158 -3.39 3.53 -2.65
N GLY A 159 -3.57 2.60 -1.70
CA GLY A 159 -4.89 2.13 -1.27
C GLY A 159 -5.72 1.43 -2.36
N PRO A 160 -6.99 1.11 -2.03
CA PRO A 160 -7.87 0.36 -2.93
C PRO A 160 -8.24 1.08 -4.23
N ASP A 161 -8.23 2.40 -4.25
CA ASP A 161 -8.55 3.19 -5.45
C ASP A 161 -7.36 3.33 -6.41
N LYS A 162 -6.18 2.87 -5.99
CA LYS A 162 -4.94 2.84 -6.78
C LYS A 162 -4.57 4.22 -7.33
N ARG A 163 -4.87 5.26 -6.57
CA ARG A 163 -4.52 6.63 -6.92
C ARG A 163 -3.53 7.09 -5.87
N PRO A 164 -2.24 7.27 -6.22
CA PRO A 164 -1.29 7.74 -5.24
C PRO A 164 -1.59 9.21 -4.95
N GLU A 165 -1.90 9.55 -3.70
CA GLU A 165 -2.11 10.94 -3.25
C GLU A 165 -0.90 11.53 -2.52
N ALA A 166 0.00 10.69 -2.00
CA ALA A 166 1.18 11.08 -1.23
C ALA A 166 2.11 12.11 -1.93
N ASP A 167 2.11 12.17 -3.27
CA ASP A 167 3.02 13.00 -4.08
C ASP A 167 2.39 14.30 -4.63
N PHE A 168 1.08 14.53 -4.47
CA PHE A 168 0.37 15.49 -5.32
C PHE A 168 0.00 16.83 -4.72
N SER A 169 0.35 17.16 -3.47
CA SER A 169 -0.11 18.39 -2.77
C SER A 169 -1.65 18.57 -2.70
N SER A 170 -2.41 17.68 -3.32
CA SER A 170 -3.84 17.49 -3.13
C SER A 170 -4.03 16.88 -1.76
N ALA A 171 -4.59 17.67 -0.83
CA ALA A 171 -4.96 17.32 0.53
C ALA A 171 -5.01 15.80 0.74
N GLY A 172 -3.97 15.28 1.42
CA GLY A 172 -3.64 13.87 1.53
C GLY A 172 -4.79 13.13 2.18
N LEU A 173 -5.68 12.63 1.34
CA LEU A 173 -6.84 11.88 1.80
C LEU A 173 -6.28 10.61 2.42
N SER A 174 -6.48 10.48 3.74
CA SER A 174 -6.10 9.27 4.44
C SER A 174 -7.19 8.22 4.26
N PHE A 175 -6.75 6.99 4.02
CA PHE A 175 -7.62 5.82 4.01
C PHE A 175 -8.42 5.77 5.32
N ASN A 176 -9.74 5.58 5.22
CA ASN A 176 -10.59 5.44 6.39
C ASN A 176 -11.55 4.27 6.21
N ALA A 177 -11.38 3.20 6.97
CA ALA A 177 -12.24 2.02 6.88
C ALA A 177 -13.74 2.33 7.08
N SER A 178 -14.10 3.44 7.76
CA SER A 178 -15.50 3.86 7.93
C SER A 178 -16.15 4.38 6.63
N ASN A 179 -15.38 4.78 5.62
CA ASN A 179 -15.91 5.18 4.30
C ASN A 179 -16.03 3.99 3.32
N GLY A 180 -15.76 2.77 3.79
CA GLY A 180 -15.84 1.54 3.03
C GLY A 180 -14.53 1.13 2.36
N LEU A 181 -14.62 0.13 1.48
CA LEU A 181 -13.47 -0.44 0.77
C LEU A 181 -13.05 0.37 -0.46
N ASN A 182 -13.77 1.46 -0.75
CA ASN A 182 -13.53 2.37 -1.88
C ASN A 182 -13.07 3.75 -1.38
N SER A 183 -12.37 3.80 -0.24
CA SER A 183 -11.74 5.03 0.23
C SER A 183 -10.86 5.60 -0.87
N ARG A 184 -10.99 6.90 -1.14
CA ARG A 184 -10.21 7.63 -2.13
C ARG A 184 -8.88 8.15 -1.57
N GLY A 185 -8.21 7.34 -0.77
CA GLY A 185 -7.11 7.83 0.03
C GLY A 185 -6.11 6.76 0.36
N ASP A 186 -4.86 7.18 0.41
CA ASP A 186 -3.69 6.36 0.72
C ASP A 186 -3.70 5.84 2.16
N ILE A 187 -3.13 4.65 2.35
CA ILE A 187 -2.92 4.07 3.68
C ILE A 187 -1.56 4.54 4.19
N TYR A 188 -1.59 5.46 5.15
CA TYR A 188 -0.40 6.03 5.77
C TYR A 188 -0.02 5.34 7.07
N PHE A 189 1.30 5.25 7.29
CA PHE A 189 1.90 4.87 8.55
C PHE A 189 3.06 5.80 8.87
N ALA A 190 3.16 6.31 10.09
CA ALA A 190 4.21 7.24 10.51
C ALA A 190 4.79 6.89 11.89
N GLY A 191 6.02 7.35 12.14
CA GLY A 191 6.72 7.21 13.42
C GLY A 191 7.64 8.42 13.71
N PRO A 192 8.20 8.56 14.93
CA PRO A 192 8.36 7.55 15.99
C PRO A 192 7.09 7.29 16.83
N GLY A 193 6.92 6.07 17.37
CA GLY A 193 5.82 5.74 18.31
C GLY A 193 4.56 5.08 17.72
N PHE A 194 4.61 4.58 16.48
CA PHE A 194 3.54 3.84 15.78
C PHE A 194 2.22 4.61 15.63
N LEU A 195 2.09 5.37 14.56
CA LEU A 195 0.82 5.99 14.17
C LEU A 195 0.35 5.41 12.84
N THR A 196 -0.51 4.39 12.94
CA THR A 196 -1.32 3.90 11.84
C THR A 196 -2.44 4.91 11.54
N SER A 197 -2.88 5.05 10.29
CA SER A 197 -4.08 5.83 9.91
C SER A 197 -5.32 5.55 10.78
N ALA A 198 -5.42 4.36 11.38
CA ALA A 198 -6.46 4.00 12.35
C ALA A 198 -6.43 4.79 13.69
N ASN A 199 -5.28 5.36 14.07
CA ASN A 199 -5.09 6.10 15.33
C ASN A 199 -5.37 7.60 15.23
N GLN A 200 -5.76 8.13 14.07
CA GLN A 200 -6.15 9.54 13.90
C GLN A 200 -7.56 9.87 14.47
N LYS A 201 -8.24 8.91 15.11
CA LYS A 201 -9.49 9.15 15.84
C LYS A 201 -9.27 9.07 17.34
N ARG A 202 -8.62 10.07 17.95
CA ARG A 202 -8.83 10.46 19.35
C ARG A 202 -8.51 11.94 19.53
#